data_AF-A0A7S8ES84-F1
#
_entry.id   AF-A0A7S8ES84-F1
#
_cell.length_a   1.000
_cell.length_b   1.000
_cell.length_c   1.000
_cell.angle_alpha   90.00
_cell.angle_beta   90.00
_cell.angle_gamma   90.00
#
_symmetry.space_group_name_H-M   'P 1'
#
loop_
_entity.id
_entity.type
_entity.pdbx_description
1 polymer ?
#
loop_
_entity_poly.entity_id
_entity_poly.type
_entity_poly.pdbx_seq_one_letter_code
_entity_poly.pdbx_strand_id
1 'polypeptide(L)' 'MPLDLNYLPGIEKKTGKTTKDFVALAVAKGLGDPTIKPGVRIAWLKQDFGLGHGHAMFMAHAIRDALLEGN' A
#
# COMPACT_ATOMS: atom_id res chain seq x y z
N MET A 1 -7.72 13.88 -13.11
CA MET A 1 -8.61 12.70 -12.93
C MET A 1 -8.55 12.36 -11.44
N PRO A 2 -9.62 12.60 -10.65
CA PRO A 2 -9.63 12.15 -9.27
C PRO A 2 -9.57 10.62 -9.31
N LEU A 3 -8.60 10.04 -8.60
CA LEU A 3 -8.53 8.59 -8.39
C LEU A 3 -9.76 8.20 -7.57
N ASP A 4 -10.83 7.83 -8.28
CA ASP A 4 -12.01 7.27 -7.66
C ASP A 4 -11.60 5.96 -6.98
N LEU A 5 -11.63 5.95 -5.65
CA LEU A 5 -11.29 4.78 -4.82
C LEU A 5 -12.16 3.56 -5.18
N ASN A 6 -13.20 3.72 -6.01
CA ASN A 6 -14.10 2.63 -6.40
C ASN A 6 -13.50 1.61 -7.41
N TYR A 7 -12.24 1.78 -7.84
CA TYR A 7 -11.48 0.73 -8.55
C TYR A 7 -10.74 -0.24 -7.60
N LEU A 8 -11.03 -0.19 -6.29
CA LEU A 8 -10.51 -1.06 -5.24
C LEU A 8 -10.49 -2.54 -5.67
N PRO A 9 -9.32 -3.11 -5.99
CA PRO A 9 -9.22 -4.55 -6.03
C PRO A 9 -9.40 -5.05 -4.58
N GLY A 10 -9.92 -6.26 -4.37
CA GLY A 10 -10.45 -6.78 -3.09
C GLY A 10 -9.50 -6.89 -1.88
N ILE A 11 -8.55 -5.98 -1.71
CA ILE A 11 -7.59 -5.84 -0.62
C ILE A 11 -8.31 -5.49 0.68
N GLU A 12 -9.18 -4.48 0.70
CA GLU A 12 -9.99 -4.16 1.89
C GLU A 12 -10.87 -5.34 2.30
N LYS A 13 -11.49 -6.04 1.35
CA LYS A 13 -12.26 -7.27 1.62
C LYS A 13 -11.40 -8.42 2.15
N LYS A 14 -10.13 -8.52 1.74
CA LYS A 14 -9.20 -9.59 2.16
C LYS A 14 -8.49 -9.30 3.48
N THR A 15 -8.22 -8.04 3.76
CA THR A 15 -7.34 -7.61 4.86
C THR A 15 -8.07 -6.80 5.93
N GLY A 16 -9.25 -6.27 5.61
CA GLY A 16 -9.99 -5.34 6.48
C GLY A 16 -9.29 -4.00 6.69
N LYS A 17 -8.28 -3.67 5.89
CA LYS A 17 -7.42 -2.49 6.05
C LYS A 17 -7.54 -1.55 4.86
N THR A 18 -7.66 -0.27 5.17
CA THR A 18 -7.69 0.82 4.19
C THR A 18 -6.27 1.21 3.79
N THR A 19 -6.12 1.95 2.70
CA THR A 19 -4.81 2.51 2.28
C THR A 19 -4.13 3.31 3.39
N LYS A 20 -4.89 4.08 4.19
CA LYS A 20 -4.36 4.85 5.32
C LYS A 20 -3.75 3.95 6.39
N ASP A 21 -4.41 2.82 6.69
CA ASP A 21 -3.88 1.83 7.63
C ASP A 21 -2.56 1.24 7.12
N PHE A 22 -2.48 0.94 5.82
CA PHE A 22 -1.24 0.45 5.21
C PHE A 22 -0.11 1.48 5.26
N VAL A 23 -0.39 2.76 5.08
CA VAL A 23 0.60 3.83 5.23
C VAL A 23 1.11 3.88 6.68
N ALA A 24 0.22 3.88 7.66
CA ALA A 24 0.60 3.88 9.07
C ALA A 24 1.44 2.64 9.44
N LEU A 25 1.06 1.46 8.94
CA LEU A 25 1.81 0.23 9.12
C LEU A 25 3.17 0.26 8.42
N ALA A 26 3.25 0.84 7.22
CA ALA A 26 4.50 1.02 6.50
C ALA A 26 5.44 1.94 7.30
N VAL A 27 4.95 3.07 7.83
CA VAL A 27 5.73 3.97 8.69
C VAL A 27 6.22 3.24 9.94
N ALA A 28 5.35 2.50 10.63
CA ALA A 28 5.71 1.72 11.81
C ALA A 28 6.77 0.63 11.53
N LYS A 29 6.77 0.06 10.31
CA LYS A 29 7.77 -0.92 9.85
C LYS A 29 9.07 -0.30 9.34
N GLY A 30 9.19 1.04 9.29
CA GLY A 30 10.33 1.72 8.64
C GLY A 30 10.27 1.71 7.11
N LEU A 31 9.12 1.39 6.53
CA LEU A 31 8.81 1.45 5.09
C LEU A 31 8.08 2.75 4.69
N GLY A 32 8.00 3.71 5.61
CA GLY A 32 7.33 5.01 5.47
C GLY A 32 8.09 6.04 4.66
N ASP A 33 9.19 5.67 4.00
CA ASP A 33 9.95 6.57 3.15
C ASP A 33 9.54 6.38 1.67
N PRO A 34 9.17 7.45 0.95
CA PRO A 34 8.79 7.35 -0.46
C PRO A 34 9.95 6.91 -1.37
N THR A 35 11.21 7.08 -0.96
CA THR A 35 12.41 6.62 -1.69
C THR A 35 12.64 5.11 -1.64
N ILE A 36 11.97 4.41 -0.71
CA ILE A 36 12.06 2.95 -0.61
C ILE A 36 11.53 2.30 -1.88
N LYS A 37 12.32 1.35 -2.41
CA LYS A 37 11.97 0.60 -3.62
C LYS A 37 10.59 -0.07 -3.46
N PRO A 38 9.69 0.06 -4.43
CA PRO A 38 8.37 -0.57 -4.39
C PRO A 38 8.44 -2.08 -4.12
N GLY A 39 9.47 -2.76 -4.64
CA GLY A 39 9.74 -4.18 -4.41
C GLY A 39 9.74 -4.61 -2.94
N VAL A 40 10.25 -3.75 -2.04
CA VAL A 40 10.31 -4.03 -0.60
C VAL A 40 8.90 -3.99 0.01
N ARG A 41 8.11 -2.95 -0.32
CA ARG A 41 6.71 -2.85 0.10
C ARG A 41 5.87 -3.99 -0.45
N ILE A 42 6.10 -4.42 -1.70
CA ILE A 42 5.40 -5.54 -2.33
C ILE A 42 5.70 -6.86 -1.63
N ALA A 43 6.97 -7.11 -1.29
CA ALA A 43 7.36 -8.32 -0.57
C ALA A 43 6.68 -8.36 0.81
N TRP A 44 6.72 -7.26 1.54
CA TRP A 44 6.02 -7.11 2.82
C TRP A 44 4.51 -7.35 2.69
N LEU A 45 3.85 -6.73 1.71
CA LEU A 45 2.42 -6.88 1.47
C LEU A 45 2.01 -8.32 1.09
N LYS A 46 2.89 -9.04 0.39
CA LYS A 46 2.71 -10.47 0.08
C LYS A 46 2.85 -11.33 1.33
N GLN A 47 3.87 -11.07 2.15
CA GLN A 47 4.20 -11.88 3.33
C GLN A 47 3.21 -11.67 4.48
N ASP A 48 2.92 -10.42 4.83
CA ASP A 48 2.10 -10.11 6.02
C ASP A 48 0.59 -10.16 5.72
N PHE A 49 0.18 -9.92 4.47
CA PHE A 49 -1.24 -9.77 4.10
C PHE A 49 -1.70 -10.73 3.00
N GLY A 50 -0.84 -11.63 2.52
CA GLY A 50 -1.20 -12.61 1.49
C GLY A 50 -1.66 -11.98 0.17
N LEU A 51 -1.25 -10.74 -0.12
CA LEU A 51 -1.70 -10.04 -1.32
C LEU A 51 -1.07 -10.66 -2.57
N GLY A 52 -1.91 -10.96 -3.57
CA GLY A 52 -1.43 -11.33 -4.90
C GLY A 52 -0.59 -10.21 -5.52
N HIS A 53 0.26 -10.54 -6.50
CA HIS A 53 1.25 -9.59 -7.03
C HIS A 53 0.67 -8.26 -7.52
N GLY A 54 -0.45 -8.29 -8.26
CA GLY A 54 -1.12 -7.07 -8.74
C GLY A 54 -1.68 -6.20 -7.61
N HIS A 55 -2.26 -6.82 -6.58
CA HIS A 55 -2.76 -6.12 -5.39
C HIS A 55 -1.62 -5.48 -4.58
N ALA A 56 -0.53 -6.22 -4.40
CA ALA A 56 0.64 -5.73 -3.68
C ALA A 56 1.33 -4.59 -4.43
N MET A 57 1.43 -4.65 -5.77
CA MET A 57 1.94 -3.56 -6.61
C MET A 57 1.09 -2.30 -6.43
N PHE A 58 -0.22 -2.42 -6.64
CA PHE A 58 -1.14 -1.28 -6.51
C PHE A 58 -1.03 -0.61 -5.15
N MET A 59 -1.07 -1.41 -4.07
CA MET A 59 -0.99 -0.87 -2.70
C MET A 59 0.38 -0.27 -2.38
N ALA A 60 1.48 -0.87 -2.87
CA ALA A 60 2.81 -0.29 -2.68
C ALA A 60 2.98 1.08 -3.36
N HIS A 61 2.38 1.26 -4.53
CA HIS A 61 2.31 2.56 -5.21
C HIS A 61 1.41 3.53 -4.44
N ALA A 62 0.21 3.11 -4.05
CA ALA A 62 -0.71 3.95 -3.27
C ALA A 62 -0.09 4.44 -1.95
N ILE A 63 0.67 3.59 -1.25
CA ILE A 63 1.40 3.98 -0.03
C ILE A 63 2.44 5.06 -0.36
N ARG A 64 3.21 4.87 -1.44
CA ARG A 64 4.23 5.85 -1.86
C ARG A 64 3.59 7.19 -2.21
N ASP A 65 2.52 7.17 -3.00
CA ASP A 65 1.84 8.39 -3.44
C ASP A 65 1.22 9.12 -2.25
N ALA A 66 0.58 8.39 -1.32
CA ALA A 66 0.06 8.97 -0.09
C ALA A 66 1.16 9.59 0.81
N LEU A 67 2.36 9.01 0.85
CA LEU A 67 3.51 9.58 1.56
C LEU A 67 4.07 10.84 0.88
N LEU A 68 3.90 10.97 -0.43
CA LEU A 68 4.31 12.17 -1.19
C LEU A 68 3.27 13.30 -1.11
N GLU A 69 1.98 12.96 -1.07
CA GLU A 69 0.88 13.92 -0.96
C GLU A 69 0.67 14.44 0.47
N GLY A 70 1.05 13.65 1.48
CA GLY A 70 0.91 14.00 2.90
C GLY A 70 2.05 14.83 3.51
N ASN A 71 2.96 15.37 2.69
CA ASN A 71 4.10 16.20 3.09
C ASN A 71 4.00 17.61 2.50
#